data_AF-A0A660HRT5-F1
#
_entry.id   AF-A0A660HRT5-F1
#
_cell.length_a   1.000
_cell.length_b   1.000
_cell.length_c   1.000
_cell.angle_alpha   90.00
_cell.angle_beta   90.00
_cell.angle_gamma   90.00
#
_symmetry.space_group_name_H-M   'P 1'
#
loop_
_entity.id
_entity.type
_entity.pdbx_description
1 polymer ?
#
loop_
_entity_poly.entity_id
_entity_poly.type
_entity_poly.pdbx_seq_one_letter_code
_entity_poly.pdbx_strand_id
1 'polypeptide(L)'
;MVYMRSALNKAPEVVGVLFGLVLFYFWLIFIDKIKMLFFSEAVLVDGNKIIKAQYWGQIDQWLVAGLILFFLIFGHYSLCSKNMSRIEKNRDIIGMKSALIGFVLWLFITIISFLFNITVTYSFNIVGGYITIIFVYFLMRKSYI
;
A
#
# COMPACT_ATOMS: atom_id res chain seq x y z
N MET A 1 -4.11 36.66 13.67
CA MET A 1 -4.43 36.38 12.25
C MET A 1 -3.35 35.59 11.48
N VAL A 2 -2.14 35.39 12.03
CA VAL A 2 -1.06 34.59 11.40
C VAL A 2 -1.28 33.07 11.56
N TYR A 3 -1.82 32.62 12.69
CA TYR A 3 -2.12 31.20 12.96
C TYR A 3 -3.20 30.61 12.03
N MET A 4 -4.24 31.37 11.70
CA MET A 4 -5.31 30.94 10.79
C MET A 4 -4.80 30.71 9.36
N ARG A 5 -3.78 31.48 8.94
CA ARG A 5 -3.16 31.38 7.61
C ARG A 5 -2.22 30.17 7.49
N SER A 6 -1.57 29.77 8.60
CA SER A 6 -0.75 28.57 8.68
C SER A 6 -1.57 27.27 8.64
N ALA A 7 -2.70 27.21 9.34
CA ALA A 7 -3.59 26.04 9.33
C ALA A 7 -4.25 25.84 7.96
N LEU A 8 -4.66 26.93 7.30
CA LEU A 8 -5.26 26.88 5.96
C LEU A 8 -4.26 26.42 4.89
N ASN A 9 -2.98 26.74 5.03
CA ASN A 9 -1.94 26.29 4.09
C ASN A 9 -1.61 24.80 4.20
N LYS A 10 -1.89 24.15 5.34
CA LYS A 10 -1.67 22.70 5.55
C LYS A 10 -2.92 21.85 5.34
N ALA A 11 -4.11 22.45 5.34
CA ALA A 11 -5.36 21.74 5.10
C ALA A 11 -5.36 20.93 3.78
N PRO A 12 -4.84 21.43 2.65
CA PRO A 12 -4.77 20.67 1.41
C PRO A 12 -3.90 19.41 1.53
N GLU A 13 -2.78 19.47 2.26
CA GLU A 13 -1.87 18.34 2.45
C GLU A 13 -2.57 17.21 3.21
N VAL A 14 -3.26 17.57 4.31
CA VAL A 14 -4.04 16.60 5.11
C VAL A 14 -5.17 16.01 4.28
N VAL A 15 -5.91 16.83 3.53
CA VAL A 15 -6.99 16.36 2.65
C VAL A 15 -6.46 15.42 1.57
N GLY A 16 -5.27 15.70 1.00
CA GLY A 16 -4.59 14.81 0.07
C GLY A 16 -4.29 13.44 0.66
N VAL A 17 -3.72 13.40 1.86
CA VAL A 17 -3.43 12.12 2.55
C VAL A 17 -4.72 11.35 2.87
N LEU A 18 -5.77 12.03 3.34
CA LEU A 18 -7.08 11.43 3.59
C LEU A 18 -7.72 10.88 2.31
N PHE A 19 -7.59 11.59 1.20
CA PHE A 19 -8.03 11.11 -0.10
C PHE A 19 -7.28 9.82 -0.50
N GLY A 20 -5.97 9.76 -0.22
CA GLY A 20 -5.17 8.55 -0.36
C GLY A 20 -5.72 7.37 0.45
N LEU A 21 -6.09 7.60 1.72
CA LEU A 21 -6.72 6.55 2.55
C LEU A 21 -8.02 6.03 1.95
N VAL A 22 -8.86 6.91 1.41
CA VAL A 22 -10.11 6.50 0.72
C VAL A 22 -9.80 5.60 -0.48
N LEU A 23 -8.80 5.96 -1.30
CA LEU A 23 -8.36 5.12 -2.42
C LEU A 23 -7.82 3.76 -1.97
N PHE A 24 -7.12 3.73 -0.84
CA PHE A 24 -6.65 2.48 -0.25
C PHE A 24 -7.81 1.59 0.20
N TYR A 25 -8.90 2.14 0.76
CA TYR A 25 -10.11 1.35 1.05
C TYR A 25 -10.74 0.77 -0.22
N PHE A 26 -10.79 1.55 -1.31
CA PHE A 26 -11.24 1.02 -2.60
C PHE A 26 -10.36 -0.14 -3.09
N TRP A 27 -9.05 -0.07 -2.87
CA TRP A 27 -8.13 -1.17 -3.16
C TRP A 27 -8.45 -2.43 -2.36
N LEU A 28 -8.72 -2.32 -1.06
CA LEU A 28 -9.08 -3.47 -0.23
C LEU A 28 -10.37 -4.15 -0.73
N ILE A 29 -11.39 -3.36 -1.05
CA ILE A 29 -12.65 -3.86 -1.63
C ILE A 29 -12.38 -4.52 -2.98
N PHE A 30 -11.55 -3.90 -3.83
CA PHE A 30 -11.19 -4.44 -5.13
C PHE A 30 -10.54 -5.83 -5.01
N ILE A 31 -9.55 -5.98 -4.12
CA ILE A 31 -8.88 -7.27 -3.89
C ILE A 31 -9.85 -8.32 -3.36
N ASP A 32 -10.70 -7.98 -2.40
CA ASP A 32 -11.74 -8.89 -1.90
C ASP A 32 -12.65 -9.39 -3.02
N LYS A 33 -13.14 -8.49 -3.89
CA LYS A 33 -14.00 -8.86 -5.02
C LYS A 33 -13.29 -9.75 -6.04
N ILE A 34 -12.04 -9.45 -6.38
CA ILE A 34 -11.24 -10.29 -7.29
C ILE A 34 -11.08 -11.69 -6.69
N LYS A 35 -10.75 -11.79 -5.41
CA LYS A 35 -10.60 -13.09 -4.74
C LYS A 35 -11.91 -13.87 -4.68
N MET A 36 -13.00 -13.21 -4.33
CA MET A 36 -14.33 -13.83 -4.34
C MET A 36 -14.76 -14.30 -5.74
N LEU A 37 -14.36 -13.59 -6.80
CA LEU A 37 -14.75 -13.95 -8.16
C LEU A 37 -13.98 -15.15 -8.72
N PHE A 38 -12.67 -15.22 -8.46
CA PHE A 38 -11.78 -16.20 -9.09
C PHE A 38 -11.31 -17.32 -8.17
N PHE A 39 -11.33 -17.10 -6.85
CA PHE A 39 -10.69 -17.97 -5.86
C PHE A 39 -11.60 -18.19 -4.64
N SER A 40 -12.91 -18.28 -4.86
CA SER A 40 -13.85 -18.61 -3.80
C SER A 40 -13.84 -20.11 -3.49
N GLU A 41 -14.00 -20.45 -2.22
CA GLU A 41 -14.20 -21.81 -1.73
C GLU A 41 -15.49 -21.89 -0.90
N ALA A 42 -16.15 -23.05 -0.96
CA ALA A 42 -17.29 -23.35 -0.11
C ALA A 42 -16.80 -24.01 1.18
N VAL A 43 -17.07 -23.39 2.33
CA VAL A 43 -16.69 -23.92 3.65
C VAL A 43 -17.94 -24.10 4.50
N LEU A 44 -17.98 -25.21 5.23
CA LEU A 44 -19.03 -25.51 6.20
C LEU A 44 -18.71 -24.83 7.52
N VAL A 45 -19.59 -23.95 7.97
CA VAL A 45 -19.53 -23.29 9.28
C VAL A 45 -20.89 -23.48 9.94
N ASP A 46 -20.92 -24.12 11.11
CA ASP A 46 -22.14 -24.41 11.87
C ASP A 46 -23.24 -25.10 11.05
N GLY A 47 -22.85 -26.07 10.21
CA GLY A 47 -23.77 -26.83 9.34
C GLY A 47 -24.24 -26.07 8.09
N ASN A 48 -23.94 -24.78 7.96
CA ASN A 48 -24.27 -23.97 6.80
C ASN A 48 -23.09 -23.88 5.83
N LYS A 49 -23.38 -24.02 4.52
CA LYS A 49 -22.38 -23.77 3.47
C LYS A 49 -22.24 -22.27 3.25
N ILE A 50 -21.06 -21.74 3.51
CA ILE A 50 -20.71 -20.34 3.27
C ILE A 50 -19.67 -20.29 2.15
N ILE A 51 -19.84 -19.36 1.21
CA ILE A 51 -18.85 -19.08 0.18
C ILE A 51 -17.95 -17.96 0.70
N LYS A 52 -16.64 -18.21 0.74
CA LYS A 52 -15.65 -17.20 1.13
C LYS A 52 -14.46 -17.22 0.19
N ALA A 53 -13.70 -16.12 0.15
CA ALA A 53 -12.44 -16.06 -0.55
C ALA A 53 -11.42 -17.01 0.11
N GLN A 54 -10.68 -17.76 -0.70
CA GLN A 54 -9.59 -18.61 -0.23
C GLN A 54 -8.53 -17.75 0.48
N TYR A 55 -8.01 -18.25 1.60
CA TYR A 55 -6.94 -17.57 2.35
C TYR A 55 -5.56 -17.98 1.84
N TRP A 56 -4.75 -17.00 1.45
CA TRP A 56 -3.39 -17.18 0.91
C TRP A 56 -2.30 -16.78 1.91
N GLY A 57 -2.61 -16.76 3.20
CA GLY A 57 -1.62 -16.55 4.25
C GLY A 57 -0.91 -15.21 4.11
N GLN A 58 0.41 -15.26 4.03
CA GLN A 58 1.29 -14.09 3.94
C GLN A 58 1.11 -13.25 2.66
N ILE A 59 0.58 -13.84 1.59
CA ILE A 59 0.24 -13.09 0.36
C ILE A 59 -0.90 -12.11 0.67
N ASP A 60 -1.96 -12.59 1.32
CA ASP A 60 -3.11 -11.75 1.69
C ASP A 60 -2.72 -10.61 2.61
N GLN A 61 -1.89 -10.93 3.61
CA GLN A 61 -1.38 -9.93 4.55
C GLN A 61 -0.65 -8.79 3.82
N TRP A 62 0.15 -9.12 2.81
CA TRP A 62 0.89 -8.11 2.05
C TRP A 62 0.02 -7.38 1.03
N LEU A 63 -0.92 -8.06 0.36
CA LEU A 63 -1.89 -7.40 -0.53
C LEU A 63 -2.75 -6.37 0.21
N VAL A 64 -3.09 -6.66 1.46
CA VAL A 64 -3.87 -5.76 2.33
C VAL A 64 -3.01 -4.59 2.81
N ALA A 65 -1.80 -4.82 3.33
CA ALA A 65 -1.01 -3.76 3.98
C ALA A 65 -0.06 -2.99 3.03
N GLY A 66 0.47 -3.65 2.00
CA GLY A 66 1.69 -3.23 1.32
C GLY A 66 1.56 -1.94 0.50
N LEU A 67 0.37 -1.64 -0.04
CA LEU A 67 0.15 -0.45 -0.88
C LEU A 67 -0.26 0.81 -0.11
N ILE A 68 -0.44 0.76 1.22
CA ILE A 68 -0.90 1.93 1.97
C ILE A 68 0.00 3.16 1.73
N LEU A 69 1.33 2.99 1.79
CA LEU A 69 2.27 4.09 1.57
C LEU A 69 2.14 4.69 0.17
N PHE A 70 1.95 3.84 -0.86
CA PHE A 70 1.72 4.32 -2.22
C PHE A 70 0.49 5.22 -2.27
N PHE A 71 -0.63 4.77 -1.72
CA PHE A 71 -1.88 5.53 -1.75
C PHE A 71 -1.83 6.83 -0.95
N LEU A 72 -1.16 6.85 0.21
CA LEU A 72 -0.98 8.07 1.00
C LEU A 72 -0.20 9.13 0.20
N ILE A 73 0.93 8.73 -0.39
CA ILE A 73 1.76 9.63 -1.19
C ILE A 73 1.04 10.05 -2.47
N PHE A 74 0.34 9.11 -3.13
CA PHE A 74 -0.42 9.38 -4.34
C PHE A 74 -1.57 10.36 -4.08
N GLY A 75 -2.30 10.21 -2.97
CA GLY A 75 -3.36 11.13 -2.57
C GLY A 75 -2.81 12.54 -2.31
N HIS A 76 -1.73 12.64 -1.54
CA HIS A 76 -1.01 13.89 -1.31
C HIS A 76 -0.58 14.55 -2.63
N TYR A 77 0.13 13.80 -3.48
CA TYR A 77 0.58 14.25 -4.78
C TYR A 77 -0.58 14.72 -5.68
N SER A 78 -1.67 13.95 -5.75
CA SER A 78 -2.80 14.24 -6.62
C SER A 78 -3.45 15.60 -6.31
N LEU A 79 -3.64 15.92 -5.02
CA LEU A 79 -4.32 17.16 -4.62
C LEU A 79 -3.37 18.35 -4.45
N CYS A 80 -2.11 18.11 -4.05
CA CYS A 80 -1.18 19.19 -3.76
C CYS A 80 -0.18 19.48 -4.89
N SER A 81 -0.06 18.64 -5.92
CA SER A 81 0.96 18.79 -6.98
C SER A 81 0.97 20.16 -7.62
N LYS A 82 -0.17 20.83 -7.85
CA LYS A 82 -0.16 22.17 -8.48
C LYS A 82 0.61 23.22 -7.67
N ASN A 83 0.62 23.09 -6.35
CA ASN A 83 1.20 24.06 -5.42
C ASN A 83 2.57 23.64 -4.87
N MET A 84 3.02 22.42 -5.18
CA MET A 84 4.32 21.90 -4.74
C MET A 84 5.49 22.48 -5.53
N SER A 85 6.61 22.65 -4.85
CA SER A 85 7.90 22.88 -5.47
C SER A 85 8.35 21.69 -6.33
N ARG A 86 9.29 21.91 -7.26
CA ARG A 86 9.86 20.83 -8.08
C ARG A 86 10.52 19.73 -7.24
N ILE A 87 11.14 20.11 -6.12
CA ILE A 87 11.83 19.18 -5.21
C ILE A 87 10.82 18.28 -4.51
N GLU A 88 9.73 18.85 -3.98
CA GLU A 88 8.65 18.09 -3.33
C GLU A 88 7.97 17.13 -4.31
N LYS A 89 7.64 17.60 -5.53
CA LYS A 89 7.08 16.74 -6.58
C LYS A 89 7.98 15.55 -6.87
N ASN A 90 9.28 15.79 -7.05
CA ASN A 90 10.23 14.73 -7.34
C ASN A 90 10.33 13.75 -6.17
N ARG A 91 10.30 14.24 -4.92
CA ARG A 91 10.31 13.39 -3.72
C ARG A 91 9.09 12.48 -3.68
N ASP A 92 7.90 13.00 -3.95
CA ASP A 92 6.66 12.22 -3.97
C ASP A 92 6.67 11.21 -5.12
N ILE A 93 7.14 11.60 -6.31
CA ILE A 93 7.29 10.68 -7.44
C ILE A 93 8.26 9.52 -7.11
N ILE A 94 9.40 9.82 -6.51
CA ILE A 94 10.36 8.80 -6.07
C ILE A 94 9.71 7.91 -5.01
N GLY A 95 9.01 8.48 -4.03
CA GLY A 95 8.29 7.75 -2.99
C GLY A 95 7.24 6.79 -3.55
N MET A 96 6.41 7.26 -4.49
CA MET A 96 5.42 6.41 -5.18
C MET A 96 6.08 5.28 -5.96
N LYS A 97 7.13 5.57 -6.74
CA LYS A 97 7.86 4.56 -7.50
C LYS A 97 8.49 3.51 -6.58
N SER A 98 9.14 3.93 -5.50
CA SER A 98 9.75 3.02 -4.55
C SER A 98 8.73 2.16 -3.81
N ALA A 99 7.57 2.73 -3.47
CA ALA A 99 6.48 1.99 -2.85
C ALA A 99 5.94 0.90 -3.78
N LEU A 100 5.71 1.21 -5.06
CA LEU A 100 5.26 0.23 -6.05
C LEU A 100 6.30 -0.87 -6.31
N ILE A 101 7.56 -0.48 -6.54
CA ILE A 101 8.64 -1.44 -6.80
C ILE A 101 8.86 -2.34 -5.59
N GLY A 102 8.95 -1.75 -4.38
CA GLY A 102 9.11 -2.50 -3.14
C GLY A 102 7.92 -3.42 -2.86
N PHE A 103 6.69 -2.97 -3.14
CA PHE A 103 5.49 -3.80 -3.07
C PHE A 103 5.59 -5.02 -3.96
N VAL A 104 5.94 -4.85 -5.25
CA VAL A 104 6.05 -5.96 -6.21
C VAL A 104 7.18 -6.93 -5.83
N LEU A 105 8.34 -6.40 -5.43
CA LEU A 105 9.47 -7.22 -5.00
C LEU A 105 9.12 -8.08 -3.79
N TRP A 106 8.51 -7.49 -2.76
CA TRP A 106 8.13 -8.24 -1.57
C TRP A 106 6.96 -9.18 -1.84
N LEU A 107 6.01 -8.81 -2.70
CA LEU A 107 4.93 -9.70 -3.12
C LEU A 107 5.50 -10.97 -3.76
N PHE A 108 6.52 -10.86 -4.61
CA PHE A 108 7.19 -12.02 -5.19
C PHE A 108 7.81 -12.93 -4.12
N ILE A 109 8.46 -12.34 -3.10
CA ILE A 109 8.99 -13.08 -1.95
C ILE A 109 7.86 -13.81 -1.21
N THR A 110 6.74 -13.14 -0.92
CA THR A 110 5.60 -13.78 -0.23
C THR A 110 4.99 -14.93 -1.02
N ILE A 111 4.92 -14.80 -2.35
CA ILE A 111 4.42 -15.86 -3.24
C ILE A 111 5.37 -17.05 -3.21
N ILE A 112 6.68 -16.83 -3.37
CA ILE A 112 7.69 -17.90 -3.30
C ILE A 112 7.59 -18.59 -1.94
N SER A 113 7.65 -17.85 -0.84
CA SER A 113 7.57 -18.43 0.50
C SER A 113 6.28 -19.23 0.69
N PHE A 114 5.15 -18.79 0.13
CA PHE A 114 3.88 -19.51 0.20
C PHE A 114 3.94 -20.84 -0.58
N LEU A 115 4.48 -20.82 -1.81
CA LEU A 115 4.64 -22.01 -2.64
C LEU A 115 5.56 -23.07 -2.01
N PHE A 116 6.58 -22.64 -1.26
CA PHE A 116 7.49 -23.53 -0.53
C PHE A 116 6.98 -23.92 0.87
N ASN A 117 5.73 -23.56 1.23
CA ASN A 117 5.16 -23.76 2.57
C ASN A 117 6.01 -23.16 3.71
N ILE A 118 6.78 -22.11 3.42
CA ILE A 118 7.53 -21.35 4.41
C ILE A 118 6.57 -20.37 5.08
N THR A 119 6.38 -20.55 6.38
CA THR A 119 5.51 -19.69 7.19
C THR A 119 6.31 -18.54 7.75
N VAL A 120 5.91 -17.31 7.38
CA VAL A 120 6.44 -16.09 7.98
C VAL A 120 5.34 -15.50 8.86
N THR A 121 5.69 -15.12 10.09
CA THR A 121 4.73 -14.45 10.97
C THR A 121 4.29 -13.11 10.36
N TYR A 122 3.08 -12.68 10.70
CA TYR A 122 2.53 -11.41 10.20
C TYR A 122 3.50 -10.24 10.38
N SER A 123 4.05 -10.05 11.58
CA SER A 123 4.96 -8.94 11.86
C SER A 123 6.23 -8.97 10.99
N PHE A 124 6.85 -10.15 10.82
CA PHE A 124 8.03 -10.27 9.96
C PHE A 124 7.71 -10.01 8.49
N ASN A 125 6.55 -10.48 8.01
CA ASN A 125 6.11 -10.23 6.64
C ASN A 125 5.92 -8.73 6.37
N ILE A 126 5.21 -8.03 7.26
CA ILE A 126 4.95 -6.59 7.11
C ILE A 126 6.23 -5.77 7.23
N VAL A 127 7.06 -6.05 8.24
CA VAL A 127 8.33 -5.33 8.47
C VAL A 127 9.28 -5.54 7.30
N GLY A 128 9.43 -6.77 6.82
CA GLY A 128 10.28 -7.08 5.68
C GLY A 128 9.88 -6.31 4.42
N GLY A 129 8.59 -6.26 4.12
CA GLY A 129 8.10 -5.51 2.96
C GLY A 129 8.35 -4.01 3.04
N TYR A 130 8.14 -3.39 4.20
CA TYR A 130 8.46 -1.96 4.36
C TYR A 130 9.96 -1.68 4.36
N ILE A 131 10.80 -2.57 4.90
CA ILE A 131 12.25 -2.47 4.77
C ILE A 131 12.67 -2.51 3.30
N THR A 132 12.07 -3.38 2.49
CA THR A 132 12.32 -3.42 1.03
C THR A 132 11.92 -2.10 0.37
N ILE A 133 10.75 -1.53 0.69
CA ILE A 133 10.33 -0.23 0.14
C ILE A 133 11.34 0.87 0.51
N ILE A 134 11.78 0.92 1.77
CA ILE A 134 12.75 1.92 2.26
C ILE A 134 14.10 1.73 1.54
N PHE A 135 14.56 0.50 1.39
CA PHE A 135 15.80 0.19 0.68
C PHE A 135 15.74 0.66 -0.78
N VAL A 136 14.65 0.35 -1.49
CA VAL A 136 14.43 0.83 -2.87
C VAL A 136 14.38 2.35 -2.93
N TYR A 137 13.72 3.01 -1.97
CA TYR A 137 13.69 4.47 -1.88
C TYR A 137 15.09 5.08 -1.80
N PHE A 138 15.95 4.54 -0.93
CA PHE A 138 17.33 5.02 -0.80
C PHE A 138 18.15 4.79 -2.07
N LEU A 139 18.01 3.64 -2.72
CA LEU A 139 18.66 3.35 -4.00
C LEU A 139 18.25 4.36 -5.07
N MET A 140 16.94 4.59 -5.23
CA MET A 140 16.42 5.53 -6.22
C MET A 140 16.82 6.97 -5.92
N ARG A 141 16.75 7.39 -4.64
CA ARG A 141 17.13 8.75 -4.24
C ARG A 141 18.59 9.05 -4.58
N LYS A 142 19.50 8.09 -4.40
CA LYS A 142 20.93 8.24 -4.73
C LYS A 142 21.17 8.46 -6.23
N SER A 143 20.29 7.96 -7.10
CA SER A 143 20.40 8.18 -8.56
C SER A 143 19.95 9.57 -9.04
N TYR A 144 19.32 10.37 -8.18
CA TYR A 144 18.80 11.71 -8.50
C TYR A 144 19.54 12.86 -7.80
N ILE A 145 20.57 12.56 -7.00
CA ILE A 145 21.51 13.51 -6.39
C ILE A 145 22.82 13.40 -7.14
#